data_AF-A0A7S1B337-F1
#
_entry.id   AF-A0A7S1B337-F1
#
_cell.length_a   1.000
_cell.length_b   1.000
_cell.length_c   1.000
_cell.angle_alpha   90.00
_cell.angle_beta   90.00
_cell.angle_gamma   90.00
#
_symmetry.space_group_name_H-M   'P 1'
#
loop_
_entity.id
_entity.type
_entity.pdbx_description
1 polymer ?
#
loop_
_entity_poly.entity_id
_entity_poly.type
_entity_poly.pdbx_seq_one_letter_code
_entity_poly.pdbx_strand_id
1 'polypeptide(L)'
;MGQNLQTSQGSGVDCLASQMPAPRYTVSPQDSQDTPLSPGDISQGLTPLERDALNHATVDQRRRAGELLEILRDLEAQLADPHDIANVGRAYMRLSDWTRSRQTDEDLPQVLKLLAPETLYPPWRRQALEEAYLLFYDDCAKLGDGDILSTLCEPAFRTHEGPKVLPEAMLSAPVRFGTQPFEGSFDVGGQLCLHRKWEYAISKNAGSMDLAVSGRVIIRKQVSERYCMFAGGSLARLTQHLSAADMCCGRNTRKLPAPSITPR
;
A
#
# COMPACT_ATOMS: atom_id res chain seq x y z
N MET A 1 28.64 46.86 -27.51
CA MET A 1 27.18 46.79 -27.35
C MET A 1 26.80 45.36 -27.76
N GLY A 2 26.45 44.42 -26.87
CA GLY A 2 25.96 44.56 -25.49
C GLY A 2 24.50 45.00 -25.52
N GLN A 3 23.54 44.25 -24.97
CA GLN A 3 23.61 43.48 -23.72
C GLN A 3 23.28 41.97 -23.86
N ASN A 4 23.70 41.17 -22.87
CA ASN A 4 23.18 39.82 -22.64
C ASN A 4 21.82 39.87 -21.92
N LEU A 5 20.99 38.85 -22.10
CA LEU A 5 19.85 38.55 -21.23
C LEU A 5 20.08 37.20 -20.55
N GLN A 6 20.39 37.24 -19.25
CA GLN A 6 20.48 36.07 -18.38
C GLN A 6 19.31 36.07 -17.39
N THR A 7 18.37 35.15 -17.55
CA THR A 7 17.39 34.71 -16.53
C THR A 7 16.78 33.39 -17.02
N SER A 8 16.57 32.35 -16.22
CA SER A 8 16.92 32.14 -14.81
C SER A 8 17.23 30.66 -14.59
N GLN A 9 18.15 30.33 -13.67
CA GLN A 9 18.41 28.94 -13.28
C GLN A 9 17.34 28.45 -12.30
N GLY A 10 16.31 27.79 -12.83
CA GLY A 10 15.43 26.95 -12.01
C GLY A 10 16.19 25.71 -11.57
N SER A 11 16.63 25.67 -10.32
CA SER A 11 17.30 24.49 -9.76
C SER A 11 16.30 23.33 -9.64
N GLY A 12 16.33 22.40 -10.58
CA GLY A 12 15.62 21.13 -10.43
C GLY A 12 16.20 20.36 -9.24
N VAL A 13 15.35 19.99 -8.29
CA VAL A 13 15.73 19.07 -7.21
C VAL A 13 15.60 17.64 -7.72
N ASP A 14 16.75 16.97 -7.91
CA ASP A 14 16.79 15.56 -8.30
C ASP A 14 16.28 14.67 -7.15
N CYS A 15 15.08 14.13 -7.28
CA CYS A 15 14.44 13.34 -6.23
C CYS A 15 14.96 11.89 -6.19
N LEU A 16 15.68 11.58 -5.11
CA LEU A 16 16.30 10.29 -4.84
C LEU A 16 15.27 9.18 -4.53
N ALA A 17 15.01 8.30 -5.49
CA ALA A 17 14.13 7.13 -5.33
C ALA A 17 14.79 5.79 -5.72
N SER A 18 16.12 5.74 -5.87
CA SER A 18 16.89 4.49 -5.93
C SER A 18 18.31 4.67 -5.44
N GLN A 19 18.78 3.64 -4.72
CA GLN A 19 20.09 3.51 -4.08
C GLN A 19 20.37 4.45 -2.89
N MET A 20 21.13 3.89 -1.95
CA MET A 20 21.64 4.52 -0.71
C MET A 20 22.93 5.31 -1.04
N PRO A 21 23.62 5.96 -0.07
CA PRO A 21 23.23 6.87 1.03
C PRO A 21 23.73 8.32 0.72
N ALA A 22 23.62 9.41 1.50
CA ALA A 22 22.82 9.97 2.62
C ALA A 22 23.41 11.43 2.78
N PRO A 23 23.70 12.07 3.96
CA PRO A 23 23.19 11.98 5.34
C PRO A 23 22.87 13.37 6.00
N ARG A 24 22.56 13.36 7.31
CA ARG A 24 22.58 14.48 8.29
C ARG A 24 21.65 15.69 8.07
N TYR A 25 20.64 15.78 8.94
CA TYR A 25 20.63 16.80 10.01
C TYR A 25 20.07 16.18 11.30
N THR A 26 20.34 16.80 12.46
CA THR A 26 19.99 16.28 13.80
C THR A 26 18.96 17.16 14.49
N VAL A 27 17.86 16.57 14.96
CA VAL A 27 16.97 17.14 15.98
C VAL A 27 16.60 16.03 16.97
N SER A 28 16.52 16.37 18.26
CA SER A 28 16.25 15.43 19.36
C SER A 28 14.75 15.14 19.55
N PRO A 29 14.36 14.01 20.15
CA PRO A 29 12.97 13.62 20.34
C PRO A 29 12.30 14.34 21.52
N GLN A 30 10.96 14.30 21.56
CA GLN A 30 10.16 14.43 22.78
C GLN A 30 9.27 13.20 22.95
N ASP A 31 9.02 12.81 24.20
CA ASP A 31 8.26 11.62 24.56
C ASP A 31 6.79 11.64 24.15
N SER A 32 6.25 10.46 23.92
CA SER A 32 4.83 10.15 24.02
C SER A 32 4.72 8.70 24.50
N GLN A 33 3.99 8.45 25.59
CA GLN A 33 4.00 7.15 26.25
C GLN A 33 3.03 6.16 25.59
N ASP A 34 3.59 5.13 24.95
CA ASP A 34 2.83 3.99 24.44
C ASP A 34 2.11 3.24 25.57
N THR A 35 0.83 2.91 25.36
CA THR A 35 0.15 1.85 26.13
C THR A 35 0.08 0.61 25.26
N PRO A 36 0.89 -0.44 25.50
CA PRO A 36 1.05 -1.54 24.56
C PRO A 36 -0.21 -2.41 24.47
N LEU A 37 -0.56 -2.80 23.24
CA LEU A 37 -1.65 -3.73 22.94
C LEU A 37 -1.54 -5.03 23.76
N SER A 38 -2.64 -5.42 24.40
CA SER A 38 -2.69 -6.63 25.25
C SER A 38 -2.49 -7.91 24.41
N PRO A 39 -1.61 -8.85 24.81
CA PRO A 39 -1.32 -10.05 24.02
C PRO A 39 -2.50 -11.01 23.76
N GLY A 40 -3.65 -10.83 24.42
CA GLY A 40 -4.81 -11.73 24.31
C GLY A 40 -5.53 -11.68 22.97
N ASP A 41 -5.86 -10.47 22.50
CA ASP A 41 -6.86 -10.27 21.43
C ASP A 41 -6.44 -10.77 20.04
N ILE A 42 -5.13 -10.93 19.81
CA ILE A 42 -4.57 -11.36 18.52
C ILE A 42 -4.77 -12.88 18.27
N SER A 43 -5.04 -13.66 19.31
CA SER A 43 -4.91 -15.13 19.25
C SER A 43 -6.06 -15.87 18.55
N GLN A 44 -7.23 -15.24 18.39
CA GLN A 44 -8.42 -15.86 17.81
C GLN A 44 -8.38 -15.81 16.27
N GLY A 45 -8.68 -16.93 15.62
CA GLY A 45 -8.72 -17.05 14.15
C GLY A 45 -7.39 -17.37 13.46
N LEU A 46 -6.24 -17.35 14.16
CA LEU A 46 -4.93 -17.68 13.58
C LEU A 46 -4.82 -19.16 13.15
N THR A 47 -4.30 -19.39 11.95
CA THR A 47 -3.84 -20.71 11.49
C THR A 47 -2.62 -21.18 12.31
N PRO A 48 -2.26 -22.48 12.28
CA PRO A 48 -1.09 -22.98 13.00
C PRO A 48 0.21 -22.23 12.63
N LEU A 49 0.45 -21.99 11.34
CA LEU A 49 1.66 -21.30 10.85
C LEU A 49 1.74 -19.84 11.30
N GLU A 50 0.60 -19.16 11.45
CA GLU A 50 0.54 -17.78 11.97
C GLU A 50 0.73 -17.74 13.48
N ARG A 51 0.18 -18.74 14.21
CA ARG A 51 0.42 -18.91 15.65
C ARG A 51 1.89 -19.22 15.94
N ASP A 52 2.52 -20.06 15.13
CA ASP A 52 3.95 -20.36 15.24
C ASP A 52 4.81 -19.13 14.91
N ALA A 53 4.46 -18.36 13.87
CA ALA A 53 5.14 -17.11 13.57
C ALA A 53 5.01 -16.08 14.70
N LEU A 54 3.84 -15.97 15.33
CA LEU A 54 3.64 -15.13 16.51
C LEU A 54 4.46 -15.61 17.71
N ASN A 55 4.44 -16.93 17.99
CA ASN A 55 5.17 -17.54 19.10
C ASN A 55 6.68 -17.26 19.02
N HIS A 56 7.29 -17.37 17.84
CA HIS A 56 8.72 -17.16 17.64
C HIS A 56 9.13 -15.68 17.47
N ALA A 57 8.19 -14.76 17.28
CA ALA A 57 8.50 -13.34 17.12
C ALA A 57 8.90 -12.67 18.43
N THR A 58 9.92 -11.82 18.35
CA THR A 58 10.48 -11.08 19.50
C THR A 58 9.48 -10.08 20.08
N VAL A 59 9.69 -9.67 21.34
CA VAL A 59 8.84 -8.66 21.99
C VAL A 59 8.81 -7.35 21.18
N ASP A 60 9.95 -6.93 20.63
CA ASP A 60 10.03 -5.72 19.83
C ASP A 60 9.40 -5.87 18.42
N GLN A 61 9.49 -7.04 17.78
CA GLN A 61 8.76 -7.30 16.53
C GLN A 61 7.24 -7.22 16.73
N ARG A 62 6.74 -7.74 17.86
CA ARG A 62 5.33 -7.61 18.24
C ARG A 62 4.95 -6.16 18.53
N ARG A 63 5.83 -5.39 19.19
CA ARG A 63 5.65 -3.95 19.47
C ARG A 63 5.57 -3.14 18.17
N ARG A 64 6.56 -3.29 17.26
CA ARG A 64 6.57 -2.66 15.93
C ARG A 64 5.39 -3.09 15.04
N ALA A 65 4.92 -4.34 15.15
CA ALA A 65 3.69 -4.77 14.49
C ALA A 65 2.46 -4.04 15.04
N GLY A 66 2.39 -3.83 16.36
CA GLY A 66 1.35 -3.03 17.01
C GLY A 66 1.34 -1.57 16.53
N GLU A 67 2.49 -0.89 16.58
CA GLU A 67 2.67 0.48 16.06
C GLU A 67 2.11 0.62 14.63
N LEU A 68 2.53 -0.28 13.72
CA LEU A 68 2.11 -0.24 12.32
C LEU A 68 0.62 -0.58 12.14
N LEU A 69 0.06 -1.50 12.94
CA LEU A 69 -1.37 -1.82 12.92
C LEU A 69 -2.23 -0.63 13.31
N GLU A 70 -1.81 0.14 14.31
CA GLU A 70 -2.50 1.36 14.74
C GLU A 70 -2.44 2.45 13.66
N ILE A 71 -1.26 2.69 13.08
CA ILE A 71 -1.08 3.67 12.01
C ILE A 71 -1.91 3.32 10.75
N LEU A 72 -1.94 2.03 10.37
CA LEU A 72 -2.76 1.56 9.25
C LEU A 72 -4.27 1.72 9.52
N ARG A 73 -4.72 1.46 10.75
CA ARG A 73 -6.13 1.61 11.16
C ARG A 73 -6.57 3.07 11.28
N ASP A 74 -5.72 3.95 11.80
CA ASP A 74 -5.95 5.39 11.84
C ASP A 74 -6.12 5.93 10.41
N LEU A 75 -5.16 5.66 9.51
CA LEU A 75 -5.28 6.07 8.11
C LEU A 75 -6.53 5.50 7.41
N GLU A 76 -6.90 4.24 7.67
CA GLU A 76 -8.14 3.67 7.11
C GLU A 76 -9.40 4.36 7.66
N ALA A 77 -9.42 4.75 8.93
CA ALA A 77 -10.51 5.51 9.54
C ALA A 77 -10.59 6.95 8.98
N GLN A 78 -9.47 7.67 8.92
CA GLN A 78 -9.42 9.03 8.33
C GLN A 78 -9.83 9.02 6.85
N LEU A 79 -9.47 7.97 6.09
CA LEU A 79 -9.93 7.82 4.71
C LEU A 79 -11.40 7.46 4.60
N ALA A 80 -11.92 6.58 5.47
CA ALA A 80 -13.31 6.16 5.43
C ALA A 80 -14.28 7.32 5.75
N ASP A 81 -13.94 8.17 6.73
CA ASP A 81 -14.78 9.29 7.18
C ASP A 81 -13.95 10.55 7.46
N PRO A 82 -13.48 11.25 6.40
CA PRO A 82 -12.53 12.36 6.51
C PRO A 82 -13.21 13.61 7.09
N HIS A 83 -13.05 13.83 8.39
CA HIS A 83 -13.56 15.03 9.08
C HIS A 83 -12.68 16.27 8.88
N ASP A 84 -11.38 16.07 8.62
CA ASP A 84 -10.39 17.10 8.31
C ASP A 84 -9.40 16.49 7.30
N ILE A 85 -9.21 17.12 6.14
CA ILE A 85 -8.30 16.64 5.11
C ILE A 85 -6.85 16.61 5.63
N ALA A 86 -6.49 17.55 6.52
CA ALA A 86 -5.18 17.58 7.14
C ALA A 86 -4.97 16.45 8.16
N ASN A 87 -6.02 15.83 8.72
CA ASN A 87 -5.89 14.58 9.48
C ASN A 87 -5.51 13.42 8.55
N VAL A 88 -6.13 13.32 7.36
CA VAL A 88 -5.77 12.30 6.36
C VAL A 88 -4.31 12.44 5.93
N GLY A 89 -3.87 13.68 5.67
CA GLY A 89 -2.47 14.02 5.38
C GLY A 89 -1.52 13.64 6.51
N ARG A 90 -1.84 13.99 7.77
CA ARG A 90 -1.05 13.62 8.95
C ARG A 90 -0.96 12.10 9.13
N ALA A 91 -2.04 11.36 8.96
CA ALA A 91 -2.06 9.90 9.10
C ALA A 91 -1.21 9.20 8.00
N TYR A 92 -1.29 9.65 6.75
CA TYR A 92 -0.45 9.12 5.67
C TYR A 92 1.02 9.49 5.85
N MET A 93 1.31 10.72 6.31
CA MET A 93 2.68 11.13 6.65
C MET A 93 3.27 10.26 7.76
N ARG A 94 2.50 9.98 8.83
CA ARG A 94 2.90 9.06 9.92
C ARG A 94 3.24 7.65 9.39
N LEU A 95 2.46 7.13 8.44
CA LEU A 95 2.77 5.86 7.77
C LEU A 95 4.04 5.94 6.90
N SER A 96 4.21 7.03 6.15
CA SER A 96 5.40 7.26 5.31
C SER A 96 6.67 7.36 6.15
N ASP A 97 6.64 8.07 7.27
CA ASP A 97 7.80 8.26 8.15
C ASP A 97 8.10 6.99 8.98
N TRP A 98 7.08 6.26 9.44
CA TRP A 98 7.26 4.95 10.10
C TRP A 98 7.93 3.94 9.15
N THR A 99 7.46 3.85 7.90
CA THR A 99 8.02 2.91 6.91
C THR A 99 9.41 3.33 6.44
N ARG A 100 9.63 4.63 6.15
CA ARG A 100 10.94 5.17 5.75
C ARG A 100 12.01 5.02 6.83
N SER A 101 11.65 5.20 8.11
CA SER A 101 12.59 5.04 9.23
C SER A 101 12.99 3.60 9.52
N ARG A 102 12.21 2.60 9.07
CA ARG A 102 12.42 1.16 9.30
C ARG A 102 12.72 0.37 8.03
N GLN A 103 12.89 1.04 6.88
CA GLN A 103 13.13 0.38 5.58
C GLN A 103 14.45 -0.42 5.52
N THR A 104 15.36 -0.15 6.46
CA THR A 104 16.65 -0.84 6.63
C THR A 104 16.65 -1.89 7.73
N ASP A 105 15.52 -2.09 8.43
CA ASP A 105 15.40 -3.11 9.48
C ASP A 105 15.39 -4.51 8.84
N GLU A 106 16.41 -5.33 9.12
CA GLU A 106 16.51 -6.70 8.59
C GLU A 106 15.31 -7.59 8.94
N ASP A 107 14.57 -7.25 10.00
CA ASP A 107 13.40 -7.98 10.48
C ASP A 107 12.04 -7.29 10.18
N LEU A 108 12.03 -6.23 9.37
CA LEU A 108 10.78 -5.68 8.82
C LEU A 108 9.92 -6.73 8.09
N PRO A 109 10.46 -7.71 7.33
CA PRO A 109 9.66 -8.79 6.74
C PRO A 109 8.90 -9.62 7.78
N GLN A 110 9.48 -9.84 8.95
CA GLN A 110 8.91 -10.59 10.07
C GLN A 110 7.78 -9.76 10.72
N VAL A 111 7.99 -8.46 10.93
CA VAL A 111 6.94 -7.51 11.37
C VAL A 111 5.76 -7.50 10.39
N LEU A 112 6.02 -7.42 9.08
CA LEU A 112 4.99 -7.45 8.04
C LEU A 112 4.28 -8.81 7.90
N LYS A 113 4.94 -9.90 8.32
CA LYS A 113 4.37 -11.25 8.42
C LYS A 113 3.48 -11.43 9.65
N LEU A 114 3.79 -10.78 10.78
CA LEU A 114 2.89 -10.74 11.94
C LEU A 114 1.56 -10.07 11.62
N LEU A 115 1.55 -9.10 10.70
CA LEU A 115 0.33 -8.44 10.22
C LEU A 115 -0.38 -9.18 9.07
N ALA A 116 0.18 -10.29 8.56
CA ALA A 116 -0.41 -11.04 7.47
C ALA A 116 -1.76 -11.72 7.75
N PRO A 117 -2.14 -12.10 8.99
CA PRO A 117 -3.43 -12.72 9.28
C PRO A 117 -4.62 -11.83 8.89
N GLU A 118 -5.68 -12.49 8.38
CA GLU A 118 -6.92 -11.84 7.93
C GLU A 118 -7.67 -11.07 9.06
N THR A 119 -7.39 -11.39 10.32
CA THR A 119 -7.93 -10.70 11.51
C THR A 119 -7.19 -9.40 11.86
N LEU A 120 -6.00 -9.17 11.29
CA LEU A 120 -5.15 -8.00 11.56
C LEU A 120 -5.18 -7.00 10.41
N TYR A 121 -4.19 -7.05 9.51
CA TYR A 121 -4.08 -6.12 8.39
C TYR A 121 -3.37 -6.76 7.18
N PRO A 122 -4.02 -7.74 6.51
CA PRO A 122 -3.41 -8.60 5.51
C PRO A 122 -2.87 -7.81 4.30
N PRO A 123 -1.93 -8.37 3.51
CA PRO A 123 -1.22 -7.61 2.47
C PRO A 123 -2.14 -7.01 1.40
N TRP A 124 -3.25 -7.67 1.06
CA TRP A 124 -4.26 -7.14 0.13
C TRP A 124 -4.90 -5.85 0.64
N ARG A 125 -5.14 -5.74 1.96
CA ARG A 125 -5.74 -4.55 2.58
C ARG A 125 -4.73 -3.41 2.62
N ARG A 126 -3.43 -3.70 2.74
CA ARG A 126 -2.34 -2.70 2.63
C ARG A 126 -2.29 -2.09 1.22
N GLN A 127 -2.37 -2.91 0.17
CA GLN A 127 -2.47 -2.41 -1.22
C GLN A 127 -3.76 -1.60 -1.44
N ALA A 128 -4.90 -2.09 -0.94
CA ALA A 128 -6.17 -1.37 -1.05
C ALA A 128 -6.18 -0.02 -0.30
N LEU A 129 -5.42 0.12 0.80
CA LEU A 129 -5.26 1.39 1.52
C LEU A 129 -4.39 2.39 0.75
N GLU A 130 -3.30 1.92 0.12
CA GLU A 130 -2.45 2.72 -0.78
C GLU A 130 -3.27 3.24 -1.99
N GLU A 131 -4.08 2.36 -2.59
CA GLU A 131 -4.99 2.71 -3.69
C GLU A 131 -6.19 3.57 -3.24
N ALA A 132 -6.62 3.50 -1.97
CA ALA A 132 -7.66 4.37 -1.42
C ALA A 132 -7.15 5.81 -1.20
N TYR A 133 -5.95 5.97 -0.63
CA TYR A 133 -5.32 7.29 -0.47
C TYR A 133 -5.07 7.96 -1.82
N LEU A 134 -4.67 7.20 -2.85
CA LEU A 134 -4.58 7.71 -4.23
C LEU A 134 -5.90 8.30 -4.75
N LEU A 135 -7.01 7.58 -4.58
CA LEU A 135 -8.32 8.05 -5.07
C LEU A 135 -8.84 9.27 -4.30
N PHE A 136 -8.45 9.40 -3.03
CA PHE A 136 -8.70 10.59 -2.22
C PHE A 136 -7.84 11.78 -2.67
N TYR A 137 -6.54 11.56 -2.91
CA TYR A 137 -5.61 12.58 -3.40
C TYR A 137 -5.98 13.08 -4.81
N ASP A 138 -6.35 12.18 -5.73
CA ASP A 138 -6.84 12.55 -7.08
C ASP A 138 -8.19 13.29 -7.02
N ASP A 139 -9.03 13.06 -6.02
CA ASP A 139 -10.24 13.89 -5.80
C ASP A 139 -9.88 15.29 -5.26
N CYS A 140 -8.98 15.39 -4.28
CA CYS A 140 -8.48 16.68 -3.78
C CYS A 140 -7.82 17.51 -4.89
N ALA A 141 -7.00 16.88 -5.74
CA ALA A 141 -6.32 17.53 -6.84
C ALA A 141 -7.27 18.09 -7.92
N LYS A 142 -8.46 17.48 -8.12
CA LYS A 142 -9.48 17.98 -9.05
C LYS A 142 -10.18 19.25 -8.55
N LEU A 143 -10.22 19.48 -7.24
CA LEU A 143 -10.80 20.72 -6.69
C LEU A 143 -9.93 21.94 -7.02
N GLY A 144 -8.64 21.75 -7.31
CA GLY A 144 -7.71 22.83 -7.64
C GLY A 144 -7.33 23.72 -6.46
N ASP A 145 -7.75 23.36 -5.24
CA ASP A 145 -7.45 24.07 -4.01
C ASP A 145 -6.01 23.78 -3.55
N GLY A 146 -5.17 24.80 -3.60
CA GLY A 146 -3.76 24.72 -3.22
C GLY A 146 -3.53 24.58 -1.72
N ASP A 147 -4.44 25.11 -0.89
CA ASP A 147 -4.32 25.01 0.57
C ASP A 147 -4.64 23.58 1.00
N ILE A 148 -5.71 22.98 0.46
CA ILE A 148 -6.03 21.55 0.64
C ILE A 148 -4.84 20.67 0.24
N LEU A 149 -4.30 20.87 -0.97
CA LEU A 149 -3.16 20.09 -1.47
C LEU A 149 -1.90 20.27 -0.62
N SER A 150 -1.67 21.45 -0.04
CA SER A 150 -0.51 21.69 0.84
C SER A 150 -0.52 20.85 2.12
N THR A 151 -1.70 20.40 2.57
CA THR A 151 -1.85 19.52 3.75
C THR A 151 -1.64 18.04 3.45
N LEU A 152 -1.62 17.64 2.18
CA LEU A 152 -1.51 16.25 1.75
C LEU A 152 -0.09 15.91 1.28
N CYS A 153 0.46 14.83 1.83
CA CYS A 153 1.73 14.29 1.37
C CYS A 153 1.56 13.65 -0.02
N GLU A 154 2.44 13.95 -0.98
CA GLU A 154 2.42 13.30 -2.30
C GLU A 154 2.59 11.77 -2.12
N PRO A 155 1.68 10.95 -2.67
CA PRO A 155 1.75 9.51 -2.51
C PRO A 155 2.96 8.91 -3.24
N ALA A 156 3.63 7.94 -2.62
CA ALA A 156 4.98 7.47 -2.99
C ALA A 156 5.10 6.64 -4.31
N PHE A 157 4.28 6.92 -5.31
CA PHE A 157 4.15 6.13 -6.56
C PHE A 157 5.29 6.37 -7.58
N ARG A 158 6.35 7.07 -7.20
CA ARG A 158 7.54 7.30 -8.04
C ARG A 158 8.56 6.17 -7.87
N THR A 159 8.19 4.95 -8.24
CA THR A 159 9.15 3.84 -8.38
C THR A 159 10.20 4.16 -9.44
N HIS A 160 11.42 3.65 -9.27
CA HIS A 160 12.54 3.99 -10.16
C HIS A 160 12.52 3.30 -11.53
N GLU A 161 11.54 2.43 -11.78
CA GLU A 161 11.28 1.81 -13.09
C GLU A 161 10.41 2.68 -14.00
N GLY A 162 10.07 3.89 -13.54
CA GLY A 162 9.22 4.86 -14.24
C GLY A 162 7.99 5.26 -13.40
N PRO A 163 7.22 6.26 -13.84
CA PRO A 163 5.98 6.61 -13.16
C PRO A 163 5.06 5.37 -13.07
N LYS A 164 4.72 4.94 -11.84
CA LYS A 164 3.81 3.82 -11.56
C LYS A 164 2.42 4.21 -12.06
N VAL A 165 2.16 3.98 -13.36
CA VAL A 165 0.94 4.40 -14.04
C VAL A 165 -0.24 3.91 -13.22
N LEU A 166 -1.05 4.87 -12.75
CA LEU A 166 -2.31 4.61 -12.05
C LEU A 166 -3.08 3.55 -12.85
N PRO A 167 -3.45 2.40 -12.24
CA PRO A 167 -4.21 1.36 -12.91
C PRO A 167 -5.36 1.97 -13.70
N GLU A 168 -5.52 1.60 -14.97
CA GLU A 168 -6.43 2.27 -15.91
C GLU A 168 -7.88 2.35 -15.39
N ALA A 169 -8.30 1.37 -14.58
CA ALA A 169 -9.57 1.39 -13.86
C ALA A 169 -9.70 2.53 -12.81
N MET A 170 -8.62 2.94 -12.14
CA MET A 170 -8.59 4.14 -11.27
C MET A 170 -8.68 5.43 -12.09
N LEU A 171 -8.10 5.44 -13.30
CA LEU A 171 -8.19 6.57 -14.22
C LEU A 171 -9.56 6.69 -14.93
N SER A 172 -10.39 5.64 -14.86
CA SER A 172 -11.69 5.60 -15.52
C SER A 172 -12.67 6.64 -14.97
N ALA A 173 -13.42 7.29 -15.86
CA ALA A 173 -14.37 8.33 -15.49
C ALA A 173 -15.40 7.90 -14.42
N PRO A 174 -16.04 6.70 -14.47
CA PRO A 174 -17.00 6.28 -13.44
C PRO A 174 -16.41 6.20 -12.03
N VAL A 175 -15.13 5.82 -11.91
CA VAL A 175 -14.42 5.73 -10.63
C VAL A 175 -13.97 7.10 -10.13
N ARG A 176 -13.48 7.97 -11.03
CA ARG A 176 -13.03 9.33 -10.70
C ARG A 176 -14.19 10.26 -10.32
N PHE A 177 -15.36 10.09 -10.95
CA PHE A 177 -16.59 10.78 -10.53
C PHE A 177 -17.28 10.10 -9.33
N GLY A 178 -16.92 8.85 -9.02
CA GLY A 178 -17.51 8.08 -7.90
C GLY A 178 -18.86 7.46 -8.19
N THR A 179 -19.29 7.43 -9.46
CA THR A 179 -20.49 6.73 -9.94
C THR A 179 -20.38 5.21 -9.79
N GLN A 180 -19.16 4.68 -9.76
CA GLN A 180 -18.87 3.27 -9.50
C GLN A 180 -17.72 3.13 -8.50
N PRO A 181 -17.68 2.07 -7.67
CA PRO A 181 -16.52 1.75 -6.87
C PRO A 181 -15.34 1.38 -7.78
N PHE A 182 -14.12 1.71 -7.35
CA PHE A 182 -12.93 1.12 -7.96
C PHE A 182 -12.91 -0.39 -7.63
N GLU A 183 -12.41 -1.22 -8.56
CA GLU A 183 -12.24 -2.65 -8.34
C GLU A 183 -10.77 -3.05 -8.53
N GLY A 184 -10.18 -3.67 -7.51
CA GLY A 184 -8.78 -4.09 -7.49
C GLY A 184 -8.62 -5.58 -7.16
N SER A 185 -7.44 -6.11 -7.49
CA SER A 185 -7.00 -7.39 -6.97
C SER A 185 -5.57 -7.39 -6.46
N PHE A 186 -5.38 -8.26 -5.47
CA PHE A 186 -4.09 -8.63 -4.93
C PHE A 186 -3.91 -10.13 -5.16
N ASP A 187 -2.75 -10.52 -5.68
CA ASP A 187 -2.49 -11.85 -6.20
C ASP A 187 -1.14 -12.32 -5.64
N VAL A 188 -1.12 -13.46 -4.92
CA VAL A 188 0.10 -14.08 -4.40
C VAL A 188 0.28 -15.45 -5.06
N GLY A 189 1.30 -15.55 -5.90
CA GLY A 189 1.83 -16.83 -6.35
C GLY A 189 2.78 -17.41 -5.30
N GLY A 190 2.46 -18.60 -4.78
CA GLY A 190 3.35 -19.36 -3.92
C GLY A 190 4.27 -20.32 -4.70
N GLN A 191 5.46 -20.60 -4.15
CA GLN A 191 6.46 -21.51 -4.71
C GLN A 191 5.92 -22.93 -5.03
N LEU A 192 4.81 -23.34 -4.40
CA LEU A 192 4.15 -24.65 -4.57
C LEU A 192 2.94 -24.62 -5.53
N CYS A 193 2.90 -23.69 -6.49
CA CYS A 193 1.81 -23.55 -7.47
C CYS A 193 0.41 -23.29 -6.87
N LEU A 194 0.34 -22.88 -5.61
CA LEU A 194 -0.85 -22.31 -4.99
C LEU A 194 -0.88 -20.82 -5.30
N HIS A 195 -1.94 -20.37 -5.98
CA HIS A 195 -2.16 -18.98 -6.33
C HIS A 195 -3.40 -18.48 -5.59
N ARG A 196 -3.21 -17.66 -4.55
CA ARG A 196 -4.31 -17.03 -3.81
C ARG A 196 -4.55 -15.63 -4.35
N LYS A 197 -5.79 -15.36 -4.73
CA LYS A 197 -6.25 -14.06 -5.22
C LYS A 197 -7.30 -13.49 -4.27
N TRP A 198 -7.13 -12.23 -3.90
CA TRP A 198 -8.10 -11.44 -3.17
C TRP A 198 -8.64 -10.36 -4.12
N GLU A 199 -9.96 -10.24 -4.17
CA GLU A 199 -10.67 -9.19 -4.90
C GLU A 199 -11.30 -8.24 -3.89
N TYR A 200 -11.13 -6.94 -4.12
CA TYR A 200 -11.63 -5.88 -3.27
C TYR A 200 -12.15 -4.72 -4.11
N ALA A 201 -12.91 -3.85 -3.48
CA ALA A 201 -13.41 -2.62 -4.07
C ALA A 201 -13.13 -1.43 -3.15
N ILE A 202 -13.09 -0.23 -3.71
CA ILE A 202 -12.98 1.03 -2.98
C ILE A 202 -14.13 1.93 -3.41
N SER A 203 -15.16 2.05 -2.56
CA SER A 203 -16.32 2.92 -2.80
C SER A 203 -16.08 4.32 -2.24
N LYS A 204 -16.80 5.32 -2.75
CA LYS A 204 -16.99 6.55 -1.97
C LYS A 204 -17.88 6.26 -0.76
N ASN A 205 -17.56 6.84 0.39
CA ASN A 205 -18.51 6.98 1.47
C ASN A 205 -19.50 8.10 1.12
N ALA A 206 -20.76 7.95 1.52
CA ALA A 206 -21.75 9.03 1.47
C ALA A 206 -21.80 9.83 2.79
N GLY A 207 -20.96 9.47 3.77
CA GLY A 207 -20.74 10.21 5.01
C GLY A 207 -20.16 11.61 4.78
N SER A 208 -20.65 12.56 5.60
CA SER A 208 -20.42 14.00 5.55
C SER A 208 -20.83 14.70 4.23
N MET A 209 -21.86 15.55 4.31
CA MET A 209 -22.18 16.52 3.23
C MET A 209 -21.34 17.80 3.31
N ASP A 210 -20.61 18.02 4.42
CA ASP A 210 -20.02 19.31 4.75
C ASP A 210 -18.64 19.53 4.09
N LEU A 211 -18.11 18.51 3.40
CA LEU A 211 -16.80 18.55 2.73
C LEU A 211 -16.91 18.22 1.24
N ALA A 212 -16.12 18.94 0.43
CA ALA A 212 -16.07 18.78 -1.02
C ALA A 212 -15.41 17.46 -1.48
N VAL A 213 -14.82 16.68 -0.57
CA VAL A 213 -14.15 15.40 -0.83
C VAL A 213 -14.81 14.30 -0.02
N SER A 214 -15.42 13.33 -0.70
CA SER A 214 -16.05 12.16 -0.06
C SER A 214 -14.99 11.17 0.45
N GLY A 215 -15.26 10.53 1.58
CA GLY A 215 -14.45 9.42 2.10
C GLY A 215 -14.34 8.22 1.15
N ARG A 216 -13.42 7.31 1.43
CA ARG A 216 -13.09 6.11 0.65
C ARG A 216 -13.08 4.87 1.53
N VAL A 217 -14.01 3.95 1.31
CA VAL A 217 -14.18 2.72 2.11
C VAL A 217 -13.67 1.50 1.36
N ILE A 218 -12.81 0.72 2.01
CA ILE A 218 -12.29 -0.55 1.47
C ILE A 218 -13.31 -1.67 1.73
N ILE A 219 -13.78 -2.31 0.66
CA ILE A 219 -14.75 -3.41 0.71
C ILE A 219 -14.07 -4.69 0.21
N ARG A 220 -14.02 -5.72 1.05
CA ARG A 220 -13.64 -7.08 0.64
C ARG A 220 -14.74 -7.66 -0.25
N LYS A 221 -14.41 -8.12 -1.46
CA LYS A 221 -15.35 -8.86 -2.33
C LYS A 221 -15.24 -10.37 -2.10
N GLN A 222 -14.24 -10.99 -2.72
CA GLN A 222 -14.10 -12.45 -2.78
C GLN A 222 -12.63 -12.85 -2.63
N VAL A 223 -12.39 -14.01 -2.02
CA VAL A 223 -11.10 -14.68 -2.11
C VAL A 223 -11.28 -15.90 -3.00
N SER A 224 -10.37 -16.09 -3.95
CA SER A 224 -10.32 -17.30 -4.78
C SER A 224 -8.93 -17.93 -4.70
N GLU A 225 -8.91 -19.23 -4.43
CA GLU A 225 -7.69 -20.03 -4.49
C GLU A 225 -7.68 -20.85 -5.78
N ARG A 226 -6.53 -20.88 -6.44
CA ARG A 226 -6.30 -21.74 -7.60
C ARG A 226 -5.04 -22.55 -7.36
N TYR A 227 -5.19 -23.86 -7.47
CA TYR A 227 -4.11 -24.82 -7.45
C TYR A 227 -3.79 -25.14 -8.91
N CYS A 228 -2.56 -24.93 -9.38
CA CYS A 228 -2.24 -25.33 -10.75
C CYS A 228 -2.32 -26.86 -10.86
N MET A 229 -3.19 -27.36 -11.74
CA MET A 229 -3.25 -28.78 -12.06
C MET A 229 -2.06 -29.19 -12.96
N PHE A 230 -0.84 -29.11 -12.42
CA PHE A 230 0.34 -29.79 -12.98
C PHE A 230 0.24 -31.30 -12.70
N ALA A 231 -0.79 -31.93 -13.30
CA ALA A 231 -1.02 -33.36 -13.22
C ALA A 231 0.07 -34.12 -14.00
N GLY A 232 0.56 -35.22 -13.42
CA GLY A 232 1.39 -36.22 -14.14
C GLY A 232 2.91 -36.01 -14.16
N GLY A 233 3.45 -35.01 -13.46
CA GLY A 233 4.88 -34.61 -13.55
C GLY A 233 5.78 -35.00 -12.37
N SER A 234 5.89 -36.29 -12.02
CA SER A 234 6.91 -36.84 -11.10
C SER A 234 7.02 -36.21 -9.69
N LEU A 235 6.27 -36.77 -8.73
CA LEU A 235 6.31 -36.49 -7.28
C LEU A 235 7.71 -36.60 -6.60
N ALA A 236 8.73 -37.10 -7.30
CA ALA A 236 10.04 -37.47 -6.76
C ALA A 236 11.06 -36.32 -6.60
N ARG A 237 10.71 -35.06 -6.90
CA ARG A 237 11.64 -33.89 -6.78
C ARG A 237 11.25 -32.83 -5.74
N LEU A 238 10.14 -33.02 -5.02
CA LEU A 238 9.55 -31.99 -4.15
C LEU A 238 10.28 -31.75 -2.81
N THR A 239 11.38 -32.45 -2.51
CA THR A 239 12.05 -32.44 -1.20
C THR A 239 13.37 -31.65 -1.13
N GLN A 240 13.82 -31.02 -2.22
CA GLN A 240 15.19 -30.43 -2.27
C GLN A 240 15.27 -28.90 -2.33
N HIS A 241 14.18 -28.16 -2.56
CA HIS A 241 14.21 -26.69 -2.65
C HIS A 241 13.12 -26.01 -1.82
N LEU A 242 13.42 -25.84 -0.53
CA LEU A 242 12.79 -24.85 0.34
C LEU A 242 13.90 -23.89 0.81
N SER A 243 14.07 -22.76 0.11
CA SER A 243 14.96 -21.67 0.52
C SER A 243 14.23 -20.33 0.41
N ALA A 244 14.57 -19.40 1.30
CA ALA A 244 13.77 -18.21 1.61
C ALA A 244 13.99 -17.03 0.64
N ALA A 245 14.13 -17.30 -0.66
CA ALA A 245 14.23 -16.30 -1.71
C ALA A 245 13.04 -16.43 -2.68
N ASP A 246 12.03 -15.59 -2.50
CA ASP A 246 11.09 -15.09 -3.52
C ASP A 246 10.01 -14.20 -2.85
N MET A 247 10.38 -12.97 -2.50
CA MET A 247 9.42 -11.92 -2.14
C MET A 247 9.73 -10.62 -2.88
N CYS A 248 9.20 -10.46 -4.10
CA CYS A 248 8.83 -9.15 -4.64
C CYS A 248 7.87 -9.24 -5.86
N CYS A 249 6.80 -8.44 -5.80
CA CYS A 249 6.16 -7.75 -6.92
C CYS A 249 5.81 -8.50 -8.23
N GLY A 250 5.34 -9.74 -8.18
CA GLY A 250 4.80 -10.45 -9.34
C GLY A 250 3.40 -9.99 -9.81
N ARG A 251 3.20 -8.74 -10.26
CA ARG A 251 1.88 -8.30 -10.80
C ARG A 251 1.69 -8.79 -12.25
N ASN A 252 0.62 -9.54 -12.48
CA ASN A 252 0.36 -10.28 -13.72
C ASN A 252 0.02 -9.36 -14.91
N THR A 253 0.93 -9.26 -15.90
CA THR A 253 0.70 -8.50 -17.13
C THR A 253 -0.28 -9.22 -18.06
N ARG A 254 -1.57 -8.85 -17.95
CA ARG A 254 -2.60 -9.28 -18.91
C ARG A 254 -2.19 -8.86 -20.33
N LYS A 255 -1.81 -9.84 -21.16
CA LYS A 255 -1.70 -9.64 -22.61
C LYS A 255 -3.09 -9.31 -23.16
N LEU A 256 -3.31 -8.04 -23.49
CA LEU A 256 -4.48 -7.63 -24.27
C LEU A 256 -4.43 -8.32 -25.64
N PRO A 257 -5.56 -8.81 -26.18
CA PRO A 257 -5.61 -9.28 -27.56
C PRO A 257 -5.35 -8.10 -28.50
N ALA A 258 -4.53 -8.30 -29.53
CA ALA A 258 -4.22 -7.26 -30.50
C ALA A 258 -5.47 -6.87 -31.31
N PRO A 259 -5.66 -5.58 -31.65
CA PRO A 259 -6.78 -5.15 -32.48
C PRO A 259 -6.67 -5.74 -33.89
N SER A 260 -7.71 -6.45 -34.33
CA SER A 260 -7.78 -7.03 -35.67
C SER A 260 -8.03 -5.93 -36.71
N ILE A 261 -6.95 -5.44 -37.34
CA ILE A 261 -7.04 -4.51 -38.48
C ILE A 261 -7.56 -5.28 -39.70
N THR A 262 -8.85 -5.17 -39.99
CA THR A 262 -9.42 -5.58 -41.28
C THR A 262 -9.19 -4.47 -42.32
N PRO A 263 -8.47 -4.72 -43.42
CA PRO A 263 -8.38 -3.75 -44.52
C PRO A 263 -9.73 -3.60 -45.24
N ARG A 264 -9.90 -2.45 -45.89
CA ARG A 264 -10.90 -2.17 -46.92
C ARG A 264 -10.17 -1.73 -48.19
#